data_AF-A0A7C0WKQ1-F1
#
_entry.id   AF-A0A7C0WKQ1-F1
#
_cell.length_a   1.000
_cell.length_b   1.000
_cell.length_c   1.000
_cell.angle_alpha   90.00
_cell.angle_beta   90.00
_cell.angle_gamma   90.00
#
_symmetry.space_group_name_H-M   'P 1'
#
loop_
_entity.id
_entity.type
_entity.pdbx_description
1 polymer ?
#
loop_
_entity_poly.entity_id
_entity_poly.type
_entity_poly.pdbx_seq_one_letter_code
_entity_poly.pdbx_strand_id
1 'polypeptide(L)'
;MKQDCSSTRVHVLIKMADGQGWTPHSYQPKIQMLSFVKADEKGKTMRINIYLSKMTVATCLEHPGKGKTQMFRRLVSDPLLKRIFANPRCHSGRGYRTKEGNNNAEG
;
A
#
# COMPACT_ATOMS: atom_id res chain seq x y z
N MET A 1 -20.53 24.27 -16.81
CA MET A 1 -19.25 24.11 -16.08
C MET A 1 -18.93 22.63 -16.05
N LYS A 2 -17.91 22.18 -16.80
CA LYS A 2 -17.55 20.75 -16.86
C LYS A 2 -16.88 20.38 -15.55
N GLN A 3 -17.53 19.57 -14.73
CA GLN A 3 -16.88 18.92 -13.59
C GLN A 3 -15.78 18.03 -14.17
N ASP A 4 -14.55 18.46 -13.99
CA ASP A 4 -13.37 17.73 -14.45
C ASP A 4 -13.37 16.37 -13.74
N CYS A 5 -13.61 15.32 -14.51
CA CYS A 5 -13.72 13.93 -14.10
C CYS A 5 -12.32 13.36 -13.77
N SER A 6 -11.59 14.02 -12.86
CA SER A 6 -10.41 13.44 -12.21
C SER A 6 -10.88 12.38 -11.21
N SER A 7 -11.24 11.22 -11.75
CA SER A 7 -11.51 9.92 -11.13
C SER A 7 -11.80 9.96 -9.62
N THR A 8 -13.06 9.80 -9.23
CA THR A 8 -13.55 9.71 -7.84
C THR A 8 -12.64 8.87 -6.94
N ARG A 9 -12.02 7.82 -7.49
CA ARG A 9 -11.10 6.95 -6.79
C ARG A 9 -9.80 7.64 -6.37
N VAL A 10 -9.18 8.43 -7.24
CA VAL A 10 -7.93 9.16 -6.93
C VAL A 10 -8.17 10.14 -5.79
N HIS A 11 -9.29 10.88 -5.83
CA HIS A 11 -9.67 11.82 -4.77
C HIS A 11 -9.87 11.14 -3.42
N VAL A 12 -10.56 9.98 -3.41
CA VAL A 12 -10.75 9.17 -2.19
C VAL A 12 -9.39 8.74 -1.62
N LEU A 13 -8.47 8.28 -2.46
CA LEU A 13 -7.15 7.84 -2.03
C LEU A 13 -6.30 8.99 -1.50
N ILE A 14 -6.36 10.16 -2.12
CA ILE A 14 -5.68 11.37 -1.62
C ILE A 14 -6.21 11.72 -0.23
N LYS A 15 -7.53 11.75 -0.03
CA LYS A 15 -8.11 12.01 1.30
C LYS A 15 -7.72 10.96 2.35
N MET A 16 -7.69 9.68 1.98
CA MET A 16 -7.25 8.61 2.89
C MET A 16 -5.78 8.75 3.29
N ALA A 17 -4.92 9.12 2.34
CA ALA A 17 -3.49 9.31 2.54
C ALA A 17 -3.21 10.55 3.42
N ASP A 18 -3.88 11.67 3.10
CA ASP A 18 -3.76 12.95 3.80
C ASP A 18 -4.12 12.82 5.29
N GLY A 19 -5.23 12.13 5.60
CA GLY A 19 -5.63 11.84 6.98
C GLY A 19 -4.65 10.96 7.77
N GLN A 20 -3.58 10.47 7.15
CA GLN A 20 -2.49 9.70 7.78
C GLN A 20 -1.12 10.39 7.60
N GLY A 21 -1.10 11.63 7.10
CA GLY A 21 0.11 12.43 6.90
C GLY A 21 0.95 12.00 5.70
N TRP A 22 0.35 11.38 4.68
CA TRP A 22 1.02 11.04 3.43
C TRP A 22 0.75 12.11 2.38
N THR A 23 1.81 12.55 1.71
CA THR A 23 1.71 13.57 0.64
C THR A 23 1.65 12.89 -0.73
N PRO A 24 0.69 13.27 -1.61
CA PRO A 24 0.71 12.86 -3.01
C PRO A 24 2.01 13.29 -3.69
N HIS A 25 2.68 12.38 -4.37
CA HIS A 25 3.96 12.63 -5.01
C HIS A 25 3.85 12.63 -6.54
N SER A 26 3.21 11.62 -7.13
CA SER A 26 3.02 11.54 -8.57
C SER A 26 1.83 10.67 -8.95
N TYR A 27 1.21 10.98 -10.08
CA TYR A 27 0.19 10.17 -10.72
C TYR A 27 0.63 9.80 -12.12
N GLN A 28 0.62 8.50 -12.43
CA GLN A 28 1.00 7.96 -13.74
C GLN A 28 -0.24 7.36 -14.41
N PRO A 29 -0.97 8.12 -15.24
CA PRO A 29 -2.26 7.68 -15.78
C PRO A 29 -2.15 6.46 -16.70
N LYS A 30 -1.05 6.35 -17.47
CA LYS A 30 -0.81 5.22 -18.40
C LYS A 30 -0.82 3.85 -17.71
N ILE A 31 -0.30 3.80 -16.48
CA ILE A 31 -0.26 2.57 -15.66
C ILE A 31 -1.24 2.63 -14.49
N GLN A 32 -2.07 3.68 -14.43
CA GLN A 32 -3.00 3.99 -13.34
C GLN A 32 -2.37 3.84 -11.96
N MET A 33 -1.19 4.43 -11.76
CA MET A 33 -0.44 4.34 -10.52
C MET A 33 -0.41 5.68 -9.79
N LEU A 34 -0.80 5.68 -8.52
CA LEU A 34 -0.70 6.83 -7.63
C LEU A 34 0.41 6.59 -6.61
N SER A 35 1.29 7.56 -6.44
CA SER A 35 2.44 7.49 -5.55
C SER A 35 2.29 8.49 -4.41
N PHE A 36 2.59 8.06 -3.19
CA PHE A 36 2.60 8.88 -1.99
C PHE A 36 3.95 8.76 -1.27
N VAL A 37 4.33 9.82 -0.56
CA VAL A 37 5.55 9.86 0.24
C VAL A 37 5.26 10.36 1.65
N LYS A 38 6.05 9.88 2.61
CA LYS A 38 6.02 10.32 4.00
C LYS A 38 7.39 10.06 4.63
N ALA A 39 7.90 10.96 5.46
CA ALA A 39 9.10 10.68 6.25
C ALA A 39 8.74 9.81 7.46
N ASP A 40 9.59 8.84 7.80
CA ASP A 40 9.49 8.11 9.06
C ASP A 40 10.02 8.96 10.23
N GLU A 41 9.91 8.44 11.45
CA GLU A 41 10.38 9.11 12.68
C GLU A 41 11.89 9.40 12.66
N LYS A 42 12.66 8.72 11.80
CA LYS A 42 14.11 8.88 11.64
C LYS A 42 14.45 9.76 10.42
N GLY A 43 13.46 10.42 9.82
CA GLY A 43 13.63 11.28 8.65
C GLY A 43 13.83 10.54 7.33
N LYS A 44 13.63 9.21 7.30
CA LYS A 44 13.81 8.41 6.09
C LYS A 44 12.54 8.40 5.25
N THR A 45 12.69 8.60 3.95
CA THR A 45 11.55 8.64 3.03
C THR A 45 10.93 7.26 2.84
N MET A 46 9.65 7.14 3.20
CA MET A 46 8.77 6.03 2.86
C MET A 46 7.97 6.37 1.62
N ARG A 47 7.67 5.35 0.80
CA ARG A 47 6.85 5.52 -0.41
C ARG A 47 5.78 4.43 -0.52
N ILE A 48 4.58 4.82 -0.94
CA ILE A 48 3.48 3.90 -1.26
C ILE A 48 3.08 4.13 -2.72
N ASN A 49 3.12 3.07 -3.52
CA ASN A 49 2.60 3.06 -4.89
C ASN A 49 1.32 2.22 -4.94
N ILE A 50 0.24 2.77 -5.50
CA ILE A 50 -1.05 2.11 -5.64
C ILE A 50 -1.38 2.00 -7.12
N TYR A 51 -1.46 0.77 -7.62
CA TYR A 51 -1.87 0.47 -8.99
C TYR A 51 -3.37 0.19 -9.01
N LEU A 52 -4.16 1.15 -9.51
CA LEU A 52 -5.63 1.14 -9.42
C LEU A 52 -6.25 -0.03 -10.18
N SER A 53 -5.72 -0.36 -11.36
CA SER A 53 -6.25 -1.42 -12.21
C SER A 53 -6.16 -2.82 -11.60
N LYS A 54 -5.12 -3.08 -10.80
CA LYS A 54 -4.86 -4.40 -10.17
C LYS A 54 -5.15 -4.41 -8.67
N MET A 55 -5.46 -3.26 -8.09
CA MET A 55 -5.47 -3.02 -6.65
C MET A 55 -4.21 -3.60 -5.97
N THR A 56 -3.06 -3.37 -6.62
CA THR A 56 -1.74 -3.75 -6.10
C THR A 56 -1.15 -2.56 -5.36
N VAL A 57 -0.61 -2.80 -4.18
CA VAL A 57 0.04 -1.79 -3.35
C VAL A 57 1.49 -2.21 -3.12
N ALA A 58 2.42 -1.34 -3.48
CA ALA A 58 3.82 -1.51 -3.16
C ALA A 58 4.23 -0.49 -2.09
N THR A 59 4.86 -0.96 -1.01
CA THR A 59 5.43 -0.10 0.03
C THR A 59 6.94 -0.21 -0.01
N CYS A 60 7.61 0.92 -0.20
CA CYS A 60 9.07 1.03 -0.18
C CYS A 60 9.49 1.71 1.12
N LEU A 61 10.25 1.00 1.95
CA LEU A 61 10.66 1.44 3.28
C LEU A 61 12.15 1.16 3.45
N GLU A 62 12.87 2.06 4.12
CA GLU A 62 14.26 1.80 4.49
C GLU A 62 14.32 1.06 5.83
N HIS A 63 14.80 -0.19 5.79
CA HIS A 63 15.01 -1.01 6.98
C HIS A 63 16.42 -0.75 7.53
N PRO A 64 16.58 -0.48 8.84
CA PRO A 64 17.86 -0.08 9.43
C PRO A 64 19.00 -1.09 9.19
N GLY A 65 18.71 -2.39 9.12
CA GLY A 65 19.73 -3.42 8.85
C GLY A 65 19.76 -3.99 7.43
N LYS A 66 18.76 -3.70 6.58
CA LYS A 66 18.64 -4.30 5.23
C LYS A 66 18.65 -3.27 4.11
N GLY A 67 18.74 -1.98 4.45
CA GLY A 67 18.62 -0.90 3.48
C GLY A 67 17.20 -0.79 2.91
N LYS A 68 17.09 -0.31 1.68
CA LYS A 68 15.79 -0.08 1.02
C LYS A 68 15.12 -1.41 0.70
N THR A 69 13.94 -1.62 1.28
CA THR A 69 13.12 -2.81 1.09
C THR A 69 11.80 -2.44 0.42
N GLN A 70 11.25 -3.37 -0.35
CA GLN A 70 9.95 -3.20 -1.00
C GLN A 70 9.07 -4.41 -0.75
N MET A 71 7.82 -4.16 -0.41
CA MET A 71 6.81 -5.21 -0.24
C MET A 71 5.62 -4.95 -1.16
N PHE A 72 5.20 -5.97 -1.88
CA PHE A 72 4.03 -5.94 -2.76
C PHE A 72 2.86 -6.69 -2.13
N ARG A 73 1.68 -6.08 -2.18
CA ARG A 73 0.41 -6.69 -1.77
C ARG A 73 -0.56 -6.60 -2.94
N ARG A 74 -1.21 -7.71 -3.30
CA ARG A 74 -2.16 -7.79 -4.43
C ARG A 74 -3.59 -7.85 -3.89
N LEU A 75 -4.57 -7.41 -4.71
CA LEU A 75 -5.99 -7.46 -4.38
C LEU A 75 -6.30 -6.81 -3.02
N VAL A 76 -5.72 -5.64 -2.79
CA VAL A 76 -5.87 -4.89 -1.54
C VAL A 76 -7.25 -4.21 -1.51
N SER A 77 -8.03 -4.48 -0.47
CA SER A 77 -9.30 -3.80 -0.21
C SER A 77 -9.09 -2.46 0.49
N ASP A 78 -10.09 -1.57 0.44
CA ASP A 78 -10.02 -0.24 1.06
C ASP A 78 -9.73 -0.26 2.57
N PRO A 79 -10.34 -1.16 3.38
CA PRO A 79 -10.00 -1.26 4.80
C PRO A 79 -8.54 -1.66 5.02
N LEU A 80 -8.01 -2.58 4.20
CA LEU A 80 -6.62 -2.98 4.28
C LEU A 80 -5.70 -1.83 3.82
N LEU A 81 -6.11 -1.08 2.81
CA LEU A 81 -5.37 0.08 2.34
C LEU A 81 -5.26 1.17 3.40
N LYS A 82 -6.36 1.46 4.11
CA LYS A 82 -6.36 2.38 5.26
C LYS A 82 -5.39 1.92 6.35
N ARG A 83 -5.34 0.61 6.63
CA ARG A 83 -4.36 0.02 7.57
C ARG A 83 -2.92 0.15 7.07
N ILE A 84 -2.68 0.04 5.76
CA ILE A 84 -1.35 0.21 5.16
C ILE A 84 -0.91 1.68 5.26
N PHE A 85 -1.80 2.64 5.04
CA PHE A 85 -1.47 4.06 5.25
C PHE A 85 -1.15 4.36 6.71
N ALA A 86 -1.87 3.77 7.65
CA ALA A 86 -1.58 3.92 9.09
C ALA A 86 -0.25 3.25 9.48
N ASN A 87 0.00 2.04 8.99
CA ASN A 87 1.23 1.30 9.25
C ASN A 87 1.69 0.56 7.97
N PRO A 88 2.66 1.12 7.23
CA PRO A 88 3.10 0.52 5.96
C PRO A 88 3.87 -0.79 6.16
N ARG A 89 4.31 -1.11 7.39
CA ARG A 89 4.91 -2.41 7.77
C ARG A 89 3.87 -3.47 8.13
N CYS A 90 2.58 -3.13 8.13
CA CYS A 90 1.52 -4.08 8.46
C CYS A 90 1.58 -5.30 7.53
N HIS A 91 1.78 -6.49 8.12
CA HIS A 91 1.68 -7.74 7.38
C HIS A 91 0.20 -8.06 7.16
N SER A 92 -0.18 -8.27 5.90
CA SER A 92 -1.58 -8.53 5.53
C SER A 92 -2.03 -9.97 5.78
N GLY A 93 -1.16 -10.86 6.29
CA GLY A 93 -1.41 -12.30 6.47
C GLY A 93 -1.61 -13.09 5.16
N ARG A 94 -2.14 -12.43 4.12
CA ARG A 94 -2.26 -12.90 2.74
C ARG A 94 -0.89 -12.88 2.09
N GLY A 95 -0.19 -14.01 2.11
CA GLY A 95 1.16 -14.15 1.54
C GLY A 95 1.93 -15.35 2.10
N TYR A 96 1.57 -15.85 3.27
CA TYR A 96 2.01 -17.16 3.70
C TYR A 96 1.02 -18.20 3.18
N ARG A 97 1.49 -19.13 2.34
CA ARG A 97 0.87 -20.46 2.29
C ARG A 97 1.08 -21.02 3.70
N THR A 98 0.04 -21.06 4.52
CA THR A 98 0.03 -22.01 5.63
C THR A 98 0.22 -23.38 4.99
N LYS A 99 1.30 -24.10 5.32
CA LYS A 99 1.33 -25.54 5.02
C LYS A 99 0.07 -26.10 5.67
N GLU A 100 -0.86 -26.60 4.86
CA GLU A 100 -2.02 -27.31 5.37
C GLU A 100 -1.52 -28.38 6.34
N GLY A 101 -2.14 -28.38 7.51
CA GLY A 101 -1.76 -29.28 8.60
C GLY A 101 -1.84 -30.72 8.11
N ASN A 102 -0.74 -31.44 8.26
CA ASN A 102 -0.74 -32.88 8.13
C ASN A 102 -1.46 -33.43 9.37
N ASN A 103 -2.78 -33.58 9.28
CA ASN A 103 -3.56 -34.31 10.28
C ASN A 103 -3.25 -35.80 10.12
N ASN A 104 -2.22 -36.28 10.81
CA ASN A 104 -2.14 -37.70 11.14
C ASN A 104 -3.14 -37.94 12.27
N ALA A 105 -4.29 -38.52 11.91
CA ALA A 105 -5.13 -39.24 12.85
C ALA A 105 -4.48 -40.61 13.07
N GLU A 106 -3.87 -40.81 14.23
CA GLU A 106 -3.42 -42.11 14.73
C GLU A 106 -4.31 -42.50 15.93
N GLY A 107 -4.85 -43.72 15.85
CA GLY A 107 -5.13 -44.61 17.00
C GLY A 107 -6.34 -44.29 17.86
#